data_AF-A0A7S1Z7S0-F1
#
_entry.id   AF-A0A7S1Z7S0-F1
#
_cell.length_a   1.000
_cell.length_b   1.000
_cell.length_c   1.000
_cell.angle_alpha   90.00
_cell.angle_beta   90.00
_cell.angle_gamma   90.00
#
_symmetry.space_group_name_H-M   'P 1'
#
loop_
_entity.id
_entity.type
_entity.pdbx_description
1 polymer ?
#
loop_
_entity_poly.entity_id
_entity_poly.type
_entity_poly.pdbx_seq_one_letter_code
_entity_poly.pdbx_strand_id
1 'polypeptide(L)'
;YLSQIPPPPRVCLLTGGIAPMLTPPKEAYARLWDRVRERNLRYYDRYPGDISLVKKIVKRLLDKPAKLPARGKLTARRFLQLGLGLGGSPSAFASMHSLLSSALVNDGAENGDLEFTRAFLKQIESMQPFDDHPIYFLLHESIYADSNQPCHCPSDWAAQSALDDILASPSAVASGEISPPDFDYAVTCHPSDARPTLFYGEMVFPWMADGDYAELSGFGMRALAHSLAAKDDWGPLYDSEAMRRALAPGGSTRAAAAVYYDDMYVDFDCSMKLVKRGGPMEGCKVG
;
A
#
# COMPACT_ATOMS: atom_id res chain seq x y z
N TYR A 1 17.49 0.33 -15.53
CA TYR A 1 18.74 -0.44 -15.76
C TYR A 1 18.74 -1.13 -17.12
N LEU A 2 17.85 -2.09 -17.40
CA LEU A 2 17.73 -2.73 -18.73
C LEU A 2 17.36 -1.74 -19.85
N SER A 3 16.50 -0.77 -19.54
CA SER A 3 16.02 0.26 -20.45
C SER A 3 17.01 1.39 -20.72
N GLN A 4 17.88 1.72 -19.77
CA GLN A 4 18.58 3.02 -19.74
C GLN A 4 20.11 2.93 -19.85
N ILE A 5 20.73 1.75 -19.70
CA ILE A 5 22.19 1.63 -19.63
C ILE A 5 22.75 1.03 -20.91
N PRO A 6 23.63 1.75 -21.64
CA PRO A 6 24.39 1.23 -22.76
C PRO A 6 25.86 0.86 -22.35
N PRO A 7 26.38 -0.33 -22.75
CA PRO A 7 25.62 -1.47 -23.25
C PRO A 7 24.76 -2.09 -22.12
N PRO A 8 23.61 -2.71 -22.44
CA PRO A 8 22.76 -3.33 -21.44
C PRO A 8 23.47 -4.53 -20.78
N PRO A 9 23.08 -4.93 -19.56
CA PRO A 9 23.69 -6.07 -18.90
C PRO A 9 23.53 -7.37 -19.68
N ARG A 10 24.48 -8.29 -19.55
CA ARG A 10 24.35 -9.63 -20.15
C ARG A 10 23.25 -10.47 -19.49
N VAL A 11 23.03 -10.26 -18.19
CA VAL A 11 22.02 -10.97 -17.40
C VAL A 11 21.26 -9.98 -16.52
N CYS A 12 19.94 -10.08 -16.48
CA CYS A 12 19.05 -9.31 -15.62
C CYS A 12 18.13 -10.26 -14.85
N LEU A 13 18.25 -10.30 -13.52
CA LEU A 13 17.40 -11.13 -12.66
C LEU A 13 16.52 -10.21 -11.82
N LEU A 14 15.21 -10.45 -11.88
CA LEU A 14 14.18 -9.68 -11.16
C LEU A 14 13.54 -10.57 -10.09
N THR A 15 13.21 -9.99 -8.95
CA THR A 15 12.61 -10.70 -7.82
C THR A 15 11.55 -9.83 -7.17
N GLY A 16 10.43 -10.42 -6.75
CA GLY A 16 9.32 -9.67 -6.15
C GLY A 16 8.41 -8.99 -7.18
N GLY A 17 8.43 -9.46 -8.43
CA GLY A 17 7.59 -8.93 -9.50
C GLY A 17 8.31 -8.03 -10.52
N ILE A 18 7.53 -7.46 -11.44
CA ILE A 18 8.00 -6.54 -12.46
C ILE A 18 7.17 -5.25 -12.37
N ALA A 19 7.85 -4.10 -12.29
CA ALA A 19 7.20 -2.80 -12.15
C ALA A 19 6.15 -2.59 -13.26
N PRO A 20 4.93 -2.11 -12.95
CA PRO A 20 3.77 -2.15 -13.85
C PRO A 20 3.79 -1.03 -14.90
N MET A 21 4.87 -0.94 -15.70
CA MET A 21 5.16 0.15 -16.63
C MET A 21 4.00 0.50 -17.59
N LEU A 22 3.19 -0.47 -18.02
CA LEU A 22 2.06 -0.23 -18.94
C LEU A 22 0.74 0.10 -18.22
N THR A 23 0.75 0.28 -16.91
CA THR A 23 -0.44 0.49 -16.09
C THR A 23 -0.36 1.86 -15.41
N PRO A 24 -1.37 2.73 -15.60
CA PRO A 24 -1.46 4.01 -14.90
C PRO A 24 -1.41 3.84 -13.37
N PRO A 25 -0.84 4.80 -12.63
CA PRO A 25 -0.69 4.71 -11.18
C PRO A 25 -2.00 4.36 -10.44
N LYS A 26 -3.10 5.05 -10.77
CA LYS A 26 -4.42 4.80 -10.15
C LYS A 26 -4.95 3.39 -10.45
N GLU A 27 -4.77 2.87 -11.67
CA GLU A 27 -5.17 1.49 -12.00
C GLU A 27 -4.31 0.48 -11.25
N ALA A 28 -3.00 0.74 -11.12
CA ALA A 28 -2.11 -0.12 -10.34
C ALA A 28 -2.59 -0.20 -8.89
N TYR A 29 -2.89 0.93 -8.25
CA TYR A 29 -3.41 0.95 -6.88
C TYR A 29 -4.79 0.32 -6.75
N ALA A 30 -5.71 0.51 -7.70
CA ALA A 30 -7.01 -0.15 -7.68
C ALA A 30 -6.86 -1.68 -7.62
N ARG A 31 -5.92 -2.26 -8.38
CA ARG A 31 -5.62 -3.69 -8.32
C ARG A 31 -4.99 -4.11 -6.99
N LEU A 32 -4.08 -3.29 -6.45
CA LEU A 32 -3.46 -3.57 -5.16
C LEU A 32 -4.47 -3.53 -4.00
N TRP A 33 -5.50 -2.68 -4.06
CA TRP A 33 -6.57 -2.65 -3.05
C TRP A 33 -7.31 -3.99 -2.95
N ASP A 34 -7.54 -4.68 -4.07
CA ASP A 34 -8.12 -6.03 -4.06
C ASP A 34 -7.20 -7.04 -3.36
N ARG A 35 -5.88 -6.97 -3.64
CA ARG A 35 -4.88 -7.82 -2.98
C ARG A 35 -4.80 -7.55 -1.48
N VAL A 36 -4.84 -6.28 -1.08
CA VAL A 36 -4.87 -5.85 0.33
C VAL A 36 -6.11 -6.41 1.02
N ARG A 37 -7.27 -6.34 0.37
CA ARG A 37 -8.51 -6.92 0.89
C ARG A 37 -8.38 -8.42 1.10
N GLU A 38 -7.96 -9.17 0.08
CA GLU A 38 -7.74 -10.62 0.18
C GLU A 38 -6.78 -10.97 1.33
N ARG A 39 -5.68 -10.21 1.45
CA ARG A 39 -4.68 -10.43 2.49
C ARG A 39 -5.22 -10.18 3.89
N ASN A 40 -6.01 -9.13 4.08
CA ASN A 40 -6.70 -8.86 5.34
C ASN A 40 -7.67 -9.99 5.72
N LEU A 41 -8.45 -10.50 4.77
CA LEU A 41 -9.39 -11.59 5.03
C LEU A 41 -8.63 -12.87 5.45
N ARG A 42 -7.54 -13.21 4.76
CA ARG A 42 -6.67 -14.33 5.19
C ARG A 42 -6.09 -14.14 6.60
N TYR A 43 -5.77 -12.90 6.98
CA TYR A 43 -5.33 -12.58 8.34
C TYR A 43 -6.43 -12.86 9.37
N TYR A 44 -7.64 -12.36 9.13
CA TYR A 44 -8.78 -12.55 10.03
C TYR A 44 -9.29 -13.99 10.08
N ASP A 45 -9.21 -14.75 8.99
CA ASP A 45 -9.51 -16.19 8.99
C ASP A 45 -8.58 -16.94 9.96
N ARG A 46 -7.32 -16.49 10.08
CA ARG A 46 -6.34 -17.09 10.99
C ARG A 46 -6.50 -16.61 12.43
N TYR A 47 -6.87 -15.34 12.62
CA TYR A 47 -7.02 -14.70 13.93
C TYR A 47 -8.40 -14.02 14.05
N PRO A 48 -9.50 -14.79 14.12
CA PRO A 48 -10.85 -14.22 14.12
C PRO A 48 -11.15 -13.34 15.34
N GLY A 49 -10.47 -13.57 16.47
CA GLY A 49 -10.60 -12.74 17.67
C GLY A 49 -10.16 -11.28 17.43
N ASP A 50 -9.22 -11.07 16.51
CA ASP A 50 -8.67 -9.73 16.22
C ASP A 50 -9.70 -8.84 15.53
N ILE A 51 -10.74 -9.40 14.87
CA ILE A 51 -11.82 -8.61 14.26
C ILE A 51 -12.44 -7.67 15.29
N SER A 52 -12.83 -8.23 16.46
CA SER A 52 -13.47 -7.45 17.51
C SER A 52 -12.54 -6.41 18.13
N LEU A 53 -11.25 -6.76 18.27
CA LEU A 53 -10.23 -5.92 18.86
C LEU A 53 -9.88 -4.73 17.95
N VAL A 54 -9.67 -4.99 16.65
CA VAL A 54 -9.42 -3.94 15.65
C VAL A 54 -10.57 -2.95 15.59
N LYS A 55 -11.82 -3.43 15.56
CA LYS A 55 -13.01 -2.56 15.62
C LYS A 55 -13.01 -1.65 16.85
N LYS A 56 -12.72 -2.20 18.03
CA LYS A 56 -12.60 -1.42 19.29
C LYS A 56 -11.50 -0.36 19.19
N ILE A 57 -10.31 -0.73 18.71
CA ILE A 57 -9.17 0.19 18.56
C ILE A 57 -9.51 1.32 17.60
N VAL A 58 -10.03 1.00 16.42
CA VAL A 58 -10.41 1.98 15.40
C VAL A 58 -11.47 2.93 15.92
N LYS A 59 -12.55 2.41 16.53
CA LYS A 59 -13.60 3.23 17.13
C LYS A 59 -13.05 4.17 18.21
N ARG A 60 -12.14 3.68 19.06
CA ARG A 60 -11.48 4.48 20.10
C ARG A 60 -10.59 5.58 19.52
N LEU A 61 -9.89 5.31 18.43
CA LEU A 61 -9.01 6.28 17.74
C LEU A 61 -9.78 7.29 16.91
N LEU A 62 -10.97 6.94 16.41
CA LEU A 62 -11.92 7.85 15.76
C LEU A 62 -12.44 8.90 16.74
N ASP A 63 -12.82 8.48 17.95
CA ASP A 63 -13.29 9.38 18.99
C ASP A 63 -12.15 10.24 19.56
N LYS A 64 -11.00 9.61 19.87
CA LYS A 64 -9.89 10.30 20.51
C LYS A 64 -8.53 9.72 20.07
N PRO A 65 -7.82 10.36 19.12
CA PRO A 65 -6.47 9.95 18.74
C PRO A 65 -5.52 9.86 19.94
N ALA A 66 -4.60 8.89 19.92
CA ALA A 66 -3.60 8.72 20.98
C ALA A 66 -2.31 9.50 20.69
N LYS A 67 -1.58 9.92 21.72
CA LYS A 67 -0.26 10.55 21.55
C LYS A 67 0.81 9.47 21.41
N LEU A 68 1.69 9.63 20.42
CA LEU A 68 2.84 8.74 20.25
C LEU A 68 4.06 9.21 21.07
N PRO A 69 4.98 8.30 21.45
CA PRO A 69 6.10 8.62 22.34
C PRO A 69 7.06 9.70 21.83
N ALA A 70 7.39 9.71 20.54
CA ALA A 70 8.37 10.63 19.95
C ALA A 70 7.78 11.90 19.34
N ARG A 71 6.45 12.11 19.50
CA ARG A 71 5.57 13.18 18.94
C ARG A 71 4.61 12.63 17.87
N GLY A 72 3.65 13.45 17.45
CA GLY A 72 2.60 13.04 16.53
C GLY A 72 1.44 12.33 17.23
N LYS A 73 0.53 11.80 16.41
CA LYS A 73 -0.70 11.18 16.89
C LYS A 73 -0.91 9.84 16.18
N LEU A 74 -1.33 8.85 16.94
CA LEU A 74 -1.95 7.66 16.38
C LEU A 74 -3.42 7.98 16.12
N THR A 75 -3.77 8.15 14.85
CA THR A 75 -5.15 8.25 14.36
C THR A 75 -5.63 6.87 13.91
N ALA A 76 -6.93 6.72 13.67
CA ALA A 76 -7.49 5.47 13.14
C ALA A 76 -6.84 5.08 11.79
N ARG A 77 -6.75 6.02 10.85
CA ARG A 77 -6.13 5.82 9.54
C ARG A 77 -4.62 5.52 9.61
N ARG A 78 -3.87 6.16 10.51
CA ARG A 78 -2.46 5.81 10.77
C ARG A 78 -2.32 4.40 11.34
N PHE A 79 -3.20 4.01 12.27
CA PHE A 79 -3.23 2.64 12.79
C PHE A 79 -3.51 1.62 11.67
N LEU A 80 -4.42 1.92 10.73
CA LEU A 80 -4.72 1.03 9.61
C LEU A 80 -3.54 0.85 8.63
N GLN A 81 -2.57 1.76 8.59
CA GLN A 81 -1.33 1.58 7.80
C GLN A 81 -0.44 0.45 8.33
N LEU A 82 -0.69 -0.10 9.52
CA LEU A 82 0.01 -1.32 9.98
C LEU A 82 -0.16 -2.49 9.01
N GLY A 83 -1.23 -2.48 8.19
CA GLY A 83 -1.45 -3.52 7.19
C GLY A 83 -0.36 -3.64 6.13
N LEU A 84 0.51 -2.63 5.96
CA LEU A 84 1.76 -2.75 5.21
C LEU A 84 2.52 -4.03 5.60
N GLY A 85 2.54 -4.36 6.90
CA GLY A 85 3.24 -5.55 7.41
C GLY A 85 2.62 -6.88 7.00
N LEU A 86 1.33 -6.94 6.61
CA LEU A 86 0.62 -8.19 6.31
C LEU A 86 1.09 -8.88 5.02
N GLY A 87 1.68 -8.14 4.09
CA GLY A 87 2.27 -8.68 2.86
C GLY A 87 3.69 -9.22 3.03
N GLY A 88 4.31 -9.01 4.20
CA GLY A 88 5.72 -9.27 4.41
C GLY A 88 6.06 -10.73 4.73
N SER A 89 6.87 -10.92 5.77
CA SER A 89 7.43 -12.23 6.15
C SER A 89 6.37 -13.32 6.43
N PRO A 90 6.74 -14.62 6.42
CA PRO A 90 5.85 -15.71 6.82
C PRO A 90 5.25 -15.56 8.24
N SER A 91 5.92 -14.81 9.13
CA SER A 91 5.46 -14.53 10.49
C SER A 91 4.61 -13.27 10.61
N ALA A 92 4.36 -12.53 9.52
CA ALA A 92 3.66 -11.24 9.53
C ALA A 92 2.33 -11.27 10.31
N PHE A 93 1.51 -12.29 10.07
CA PHE A 93 0.22 -12.41 10.75
C PHE A 93 0.38 -12.66 12.26
N ALA A 94 1.31 -13.53 12.64
CA ALA A 94 1.57 -13.80 14.06
C ALA A 94 2.15 -12.56 14.77
N SER A 95 3.02 -11.81 14.10
CA SER A 95 3.56 -10.55 14.62
C SER A 95 2.48 -9.48 14.79
N MET A 96 1.56 -9.34 13.82
CA MET A 96 0.42 -8.43 13.93
C MET A 96 -0.49 -8.83 15.09
N HIS A 97 -0.86 -10.11 15.17
CA HIS A 97 -1.68 -10.63 16.26
C HIS A 97 -1.04 -10.39 17.63
N SER A 98 0.27 -10.63 17.76
CA SER A 98 1.01 -10.38 18.99
C SER A 98 1.04 -8.89 19.36
N LEU A 99 1.19 -7.99 18.38
CA LEU A 99 1.12 -6.55 18.59
C LEU A 99 -0.27 -6.15 19.13
N LEU A 100 -1.34 -6.57 18.44
CA LEU A 100 -2.72 -6.24 18.80
C LEU A 100 -3.09 -6.79 20.17
N SER A 101 -2.69 -8.03 20.49
CA SER A 101 -2.96 -8.66 21.79
C SER A 101 -2.34 -7.91 22.98
N SER A 102 -1.39 -7.01 22.74
CA SER A 102 -0.75 -6.17 23.77
C SER A 102 -1.23 -4.72 23.74
N ALA A 103 -2.25 -4.40 22.93
CA ALA A 103 -2.62 -3.03 22.62
C ALA A 103 -3.18 -2.27 23.83
N LEU A 104 -3.98 -2.93 24.67
CA LEU A 104 -4.79 -2.29 25.71
C LEU A 104 -4.27 -2.61 27.10
N VAL A 105 -4.39 -1.64 28.02
CA VAL A 105 -4.04 -1.83 29.45
C VAL A 105 -5.10 -2.69 30.15
N ASN A 106 -6.36 -2.54 29.74
CA ASN A 106 -7.49 -3.31 30.26
C ASN A 106 -8.44 -3.68 29.13
N ASP A 107 -8.47 -4.97 28.78
CA ASP A 107 -9.25 -5.51 27.66
C ASP A 107 -10.78 -5.50 27.90
N GLY A 108 -11.19 -5.34 29.17
CA GLY A 108 -12.58 -5.35 29.60
C GLY A 108 -13.25 -3.97 29.68
N ALA A 109 -12.51 -2.87 29.43
CA ALA A 109 -13.09 -1.53 29.50
C ALA A 109 -14.06 -1.28 28.32
N GLU A 110 -15.21 -0.68 28.62
CA GLU A 110 -16.15 -0.24 27.60
C GLU A 110 -15.66 1.05 26.90
N ASN A 111 -16.21 1.34 25.71
CA ASN A 111 -15.77 2.44 24.86
C ASN A 111 -15.68 3.78 25.62
N GLY A 112 -14.53 4.44 25.56
CA GLY A 112 -14.25 5.74 26.21
C GLY A 112 -13.08 5.69 27.19
N ASP A 113 -12.97 4.59 27.94
CA ASP A 113 -11.92 4.37 28.96
C ASP A 113 -10.78 3.46 28.46
N LEU A 114 -10.80 3.10 27.17
CA LEU A 114 -9.73 2.32 26.56
C LEU A 114 -8.41 3.11 26.57
N GLU A 115 -7.43 2.55 27.26
CA GLU A 115 -6.07 3.05 27.34
C GLU A 115 -5.11 2.11 26.61
N PHE A 116 -4.27 2.70 25.75
CA PHE A 116 -3.24 1.94 25.04
C PHE A 116 -2.01 1.73 25.92
N THR A 117 -1.40 0.55 25.84
CA THR A 117 -0.13 0.33 26.52
C THR A 117 0.98 1.17 25.87
N ARG A 118 1.94 1.62 26.68
CA ARG A 118 3.11 2.35 26.17
C ARG A 118 3.95 1.49 25.21
N ALA A 119 3.99 0.17 25.44
CA ALA A 119 4.71 -0.78 24.59
C ALA A 119 4.11 -0.82 23.18
N PHE A 120 2.78 -0.92 23.08
CA PHE A 120 2.05 -0.88 21.82
C PHE A 120 2.30 0.42 21.05
N LEU A 121 2.15 1.58 21.71
CA LEU A 121 2.38 2.88 21.07
C LEU A 121 3.82 3.04 20.55
N LYS A 122 4.82 2.60 21.33
CA LYS A 122 6.22 2.61 20.91
C LYS A 122 6.47 1.67 19.73
N GLN A 123 5.84 0.50 19.73
CA GLN A 123 6.01 -0.48 18.66
C GLN A 123 5.40 0.01 17.35
N ILE A 124 4.21 0.62 17.37
CA ILE A 124 3.60 1.24 16.19
C ILE A 124 4.52 2.31 15.60
N GLU A 125 5.03 3.20 16.44
CA GLU A 125 5.95 4.26 16.01
C GLU A 125 7.18 3.69 15.30
N SER A 126 7.79 2.63 15.86
CA SER A 126 8.92 1.94 15.26
C SER A 126 8.59 1.22 13.94
N MET A 127 7.35 0.78 13.74
CA MET A 127 6.92 0.08 12.53
C MET A 127 6.53 1.04 11.39
N GLN A 128 6.40 2.34 11.67
CA GLN A 128 5.98 3.35 10.71
C GLN A 128 6.96 4.54 10.68
N PRO A 129 8.23 4.32 10.28
CA PRO A 129 9.30 5.28 10.46
C PRO A 129 9.31 6.39 9.39
N PHE A 130 8.14 6.82 8.92
CA PHE A 130 8.00 7.92 7.95
C PHE A 130 8.50 9.26 8.49
N ASP A 131 8.46 9.44 9.82
CA ASP A 131 9.04 10.60 10.49
C ASP A 131 10.59 10.62 10.36
N ASP A 132 11.24 9.45 10.31
CA ASP A 132 12.70 9.31 10.17
C ASP A 132 13.16 9.14 8.70
N HIS A 133 12.26 8.68 7.82
CA HIS A 133 12.55 8.35 6.42
C HIS A 133 11.59 9.08 5.46
N PRO A 134 11.57 10.43 5.47
CA PRO A 134 10.58 11.20 4.73
C PRO A 134 10.69 11.04 3.20
N ILE A 135 11.87 10.69 2.69
CA ILE A 135 12.08 10.45 1.24
C ILE A 135 11.21 9.31 0.75
N TYR A 136 11.02 8.26 1.56
CA TYR A 136 10.18 7.13 1.18
C TYR A 136 8.72 7.57 0.99
N PHE A 137 8.19 8.44 1.86
CA PHE A 137 6.89 9.06 1.67
C PHE A 137 6.85 9.97 0.43
N LEU A 138 7.82 10.88 0.29
CA LEU A 138 7.83 11.91 -0.75
C LEU A 138 7.96 11.34 -2.17
N LEU A 139 8.74 10.27 -2.34
CA LEU A 139 9.02 9.67 -3.65
C LEU A 139 8.25 8.37 -3.90
N HIS A 140 7.36 7.96 -2.99
CA HIS A 140 6.67 6.67 -3.04
C HIS A 140 6.02 6.40 -4.39
N GLU A 141 5.21 7.34 -4.87
CA GLU A 141 4.46 7.19 -6.13
C GLU A 141 5.30 7.55 -7.37
N SER A 142 6.50 8.14 -7.20
CA SER A 142 7.38 8.51 -8.33
C SER A 142 7.84 7.31 -9.16
N ILE A 143 7.77 6.10 -8.58
CA ILE A 143 8.05 4.84 -9.28
C ILE A 143 7.07 4.55 -10.43
N TYR A 144 5.91 5.21 -10.45
CA TYR A 144 4.92 5.12 -11.53
C TYR A 144 4.96 6.33 -12.48
N ALA A 145 5.77 7.34 -12.17
CA ALA A 145 5.82 8.59 -12.91
C ALA A 145 6.69 8.47 -14.17
N ASP A 146 6.18 7.72 -15.16
CA ASP A 146 6.84 7.49 -16.44
C ASP A 146 6.16 8.31 -17.54
N SER A 147 6.92 9.24 -18.13
CA SER A 147 6.42 10.08 -19.22
C SER A 147 6.09 9.30 -20.50
N ASN A 148 6.49 8.03 -20.61
CA ASN A 148 6.14 7.19 -21.76
C ASN A 148 4.81 6.45 -21.58
N GLN A 149 4.14 6.60 -20.44
CA GLN A 149 2.79 6.05 -20.27
C GLN A 149 1.78 6.79 -21.15
N PRO A 150 0.76 6.09 -21.69
CA PRO A 150 -0.26 6.69 -22.54
C PRO A 150 -0.97 7.89 -21.93
N CYS A 151 -0.97 7.97 -20.60
CA CYS A 151 -1.76 8.92 -19.85
C CYS A 151 -0.98 10.18 -19.42
N HIS A 152 0.36 10.25 -19.55
CA HIS A 152 1.21 11.43 -19.21
C HIS A 152 0.70 12.22 -17.98
N CYS A 153 0.25 11.54 -16.92
CA CYS A 153 -0.39 12.21 -15.79
C CYS A 153 0.49 12.20 -14.54
N PRO A 154 0.31 13.22 -13.69
CA PRO A 154 0.82 13.19 -12.34
C PRO A 154 0.31 11.96 -11.58
N SER A 155 1.00 11.56 -10.51
CA SER A 155 0.46 10.51 -9.64
C SER A 155 -0.81 10.99 -8.92
N ASP A 156 -0.87 12.28 -8.60
CA ASP A 156 -2.03 12.98 -8.02
C ASP A 156 -2.69 12.21 -6.86
N TRP A 157 -1.85 11.66 -5.97
CA TRP A 157 -2.30 10.82 -4.86
C TRP A 157 -3.10 9.60 -5.32
N ALA A 158 -2.56 8.86 -6.30
CA ALA A 158 -3.23 7.73 -6.94
C ALA A 158 -3.75 6.68 -5.94
N ALA A 159 -3.01 6.42 -4.85
CA ALA A 159 -3.49 5.52 -3.79
C ALA A 159 -4.75 6.03 -3.09
N GLN A 160 -4.81 7.33 -2.78
CA GLN A 160 -5.98 8.01 -2.21
C GLN A 160 -7.13 8.04 -3.22
N SER A 161 -6.88 8.42 -4.48
CA SER A 161 -7.94 8.48 -5.50
C SER A 161 -8.53 7.10 -5.80
N ALA A 162 -7.74 6.03 -5.75
CA ALA A 162 -8.24 4.66 -5.88
C ALA A 162 -9.10 4.25 -4.67
N LEU A 163 -8.69 4.67 -3.46
CA LEU A 163 -9.51 4.48 -2.26
C LEU A 163 -10.83 5.26 -2.34
N ASP A 164 -10.81 6.50 -2.83
CA ASP A 164 -12.00 7.32 -2.97
C ASP A 164 -13.03 6.69 -3.92
N ASP A 165 -12.58 6.09 -5.04
CA ASP A 165 -13.46 5.34 -5.96
C ASP A 165 -14.10 4.12 -5.27
N ILE A 166 -13.34 3.41 -4.43
CA ILE A 166 -13.85 2.29 -3.63
C ILE A 166 -14.89 2.80 -2.65
N LEU A 167 -14.61 3.91 -1.95
CA LEU A 167 -15.53 4.51 -0.98
C LEU A 167 -16.79 5.11 -1.62
N ALA A 168 -16.72 5.52 -2.89
CA ALA A 168 -17.87 6.00 -3.64
C ALA A 168 -18.73 4.88 -4.24
N SER A 169 -18.20 3.65 -4.33
CA SER A 169 -18.86 2.50 -4.95
C SER A 169 -19.59 1.64 -3.90
N PRO A 170 -20.93 1.61 -3.87
CA PRO A 170 -21.65 0.72 -2.97
C PRO A 170 -21.42 -0.74 -3.38
N SER A 171 -21.13 -1.62 -2.41
CA SER A 171 -20.95 -3.04 -2.71
C SER A 171 -22.30 -3.75 -2.69
N ALA A 172 -22.73 -4.29 -3.83
CA ALA A 172 -23.88 -5.18 -3.88
C ALA A 172 -23.52 -6.48 -3.14
N VAL A 173 -24.20 -6.78 -2.04
CA VAL A 173 -24.07 -8.09 -1.37
C VAL A 173 -24.97 -9.11 -2.05
N ALA A 174 -24.60 -10.39 -1.96
CA ALA A 174 -25.36 -11.51 -2.53
C ALA A 174 -26.82 -11.59 -2.02
N SER A 175 -27.16 -10.88 -0.93
CA SER A 175 -28.51 -10.75 -0.37
C SER A 175 -29.40 -9.73 -1.09
N GLY A 176 -28.89 -8.98 -2.08
CA GLY A 176 -29.64 -7.93 -2.79
C GLY A 176 -29.70 -6.59 -2.05
N GLU A 177 -29.07 -6.49 -0.88
CA GLU A 177 -28.92 -5.23 -0.14
C GLU A 177 -27.67 -4.47 -0.60
N ILE A 178 -27.70 -3.15 -0.48
CA ILE A 178 -26.54 -2.30 -0.71
C ILE A 178 -25.74 -2.26 0.59
N SER A 179 -24.53 -2.81 0.60
CA SER A 179 -23.59 -2.68 1.71
C SER A 179 -22.68 -1.47 1.50
N PRO A 180 -22.28 -0.77 2.57
CA PRO A 180 -21.20 0.22 2.50
C PRO A 180 -19.92 -0.42 1.92
N PRO A 181 -18.94 0.37 1.45
CA PRO A 181 -17.70 -0.18 0.90
C PRO A 181 -16.78 -0.77 2.00
N ASP A 182 -15.93 -1.72 1.62
CA ASP A 182 -15.16 -2.54 2.58
C ASP A 182 -14.06 -1.77 3.34
N PHE A 183 -13.52 -0.70 2.76
CA PHE A 183 -12.47 0.14 3.39
C PHE A 183 -13.02 1.36 4.15
N ASP A 184 -14.34 1.49 4.28
CA ASP A 184 -14.94 2.49 5.15
C ASP A 184 -14.79 2.06 6.61
N TYR A 185 -13.66 2.44 7.21
CA TYR A 185 -13.35 2.10 8.60
C TYR A 185 -14.23 2.84 9.61
N ALA A 186 -14.85 3.97 9.24
CA ALA A 186 -15.79 4.67 10.11
C ALA A 186 -17.06 3.83 10.29
N VAL A 187 -17.50 3.15 9.23
CA VAL A 187 -18.66 2.25 9.27
C VAL A 187 -18.29 0.86 9.81
N THR A 188 -17.27 0.22 9.24
CA THR A 188 -16.92 -1.17 9.59
C THR A 188 -16.44 -1.34 11.03
N CYS A 189 -15.96 -0.27 11.68
CA CYS A 189 -15.58 -0.33 13.10
C CYS A 189 -16.77 -0.53 14.05
N HIS A 190 -18.00 -0.32 13.58
CA HIS A 190 -19.19 -0.55 14.39
C HIS A 190 -19.36 -2.06 14.69
N PRO A 191 -19.65 -2.44 15.95
CA PRO A 191 -19.85 -3.85 16.32
C PRO A 191 -21.01 -4.53 15.61
N SER A 192 -22.00 -3.76 15.14
CA SER A 192 -23.17 -4.25 14.40
C SER A 192 -22.87 -4.53 12.92
N ASP A 193 -21.76 -4.02 12.36
CA ASP A 193 -21.34 -4.39 11.02
C ASP A 193 -20.74 -5.81 11.06
N ALA A 194 -21.22 -6.71 10.21
CA ALA A 194 -20.73 -8.09 10.18
C ALA A 194 -19.31 -8.19 9.58
N ARG A 195 -18.88 -7.19 8.81
CA ARG A 195 -17.60 -7.19 8.12
C ARG A 195 -16.47 -6.76 9.04
N PRO A 196 -15.26 -7.28 8.88
CA PRO A 196 -14.10 -6.77 9.61
C PRO A 196 -13.71 -5.37 9.10
N THR A 197 -13.08 -4.57 9.97
CA THR A 197 -12.37 -3.37 9.52
C THR A 197 -11.05 -3.77 8.90
N LEU A 198 -10.81 -3.37 7.65
CA LEU A 198 -9.61 -3.76 6.91
C LEU A 198 -8.47 -2.76 7.11
N PHE A 199 -7.25 -3.27 7.26
CA PHE A 199 -6.01 -2.51 7.22
C PHE A 199 -5.63 -2.14 5.77
N TYR A 200 -4.81 -1.10 5.61
CA TYR A 200 -4.28 -0.67 4.31
C TYR A 200 -3.02 -1.44 3.89
N GLY A 201 -2.60 -1.29 2.64
CA GLY A 201 -1.33 -1.85 2.13
C GLY A 201 -0.17 -0.87 2.18
N GLU A 202 0.75 -1.02 1.22
CA GLU A 202 1.87 -0.09 0.97
C GLU A 202 1.40 1.17 0.22
N MET A 203 0.61 1.98 0.93
CA MET A 203 -0.05 3.17 0.40
C MET A 203 0.46 4.43 1.12
N VAL A 204 0.72 5.49 0.36
CA VAL A 204 0.90 6.83 0.90
C VAL A 204 -0.33 7.67 0.62
N PHE A 205 -0.64 8.59 1.54
CA PHE A 205 -1.83 9.42 1.44
C PHE A 205 -1.49 10.87 1.75
N PRO A 206 -2.22 11.84 1.16
CA PRO A 206 -1.97 13.26 1.39
C PRO A 206 -2.07 13.61 2.88
N TRP A 207 -3.01 12.97 3.57
CA TRP A 207 -3.27 13.23 4.97
C TRP A 207 -2.12 12.87 5.92
N MET A 208 -1.14 12.09 5.47
CA MET A 208 0.05 11.79 6.27
C MET A 208 0.84 13.07 6.58
N ALA A 209 0.90 14.00 5.62
CA ALA A 209 1.50 15.32 5.77
C ALA A 209 0.53 16.39 6.31
N ASP A 210 -0.72 16.04 6.61
CA ASP A 210 -1.74 16.94 7.19
C ASP A 210 -2.01 16.64 8.68
N GLY A 211 -0.96 16.30 9.43
CA GLY A 211 -0.99 16.29 10.90
C GLY A 211 -0.90 14.91 11.56
N ASP A 212 -0.87 13.82 10.80
CA ASP A 212 -0.76 12.46 11.35
C ASP A 212 0.71 12.09 11.67
N TYR A 213 1.64 12.50 10.81
CA TYR A 213 3.09 12.36 11.00
C TYR A 213 3.71 13.72 11.28
N ALA A 214 4.38 13.87 12.42
CA ALA A 214 4.80 15.18 12.91
C ALA A 214 5.86 15.80 11.99
N GLU A 215 6.83 15.01 11.52
CA GLU A 215 7.95 15.50 10.71
C GLU A 215 7.50 15.77 9.25
N LEU A 216 6.51 15.03 8.76
CA LEU A 216 5.94 15.27 7.43
C LEU A 216 5.03 16.51 7.38
N SER A 217 4.48 16.92 8.53
CA SER A 217 3.45 17.97 8.60
C SER A 217 3.98 19.40 8.64
N GLY A 218 5.30 19.59 8.58
CA GLY A 218 5.89 20.91 8.43
C GLY A 218 5.49 21.55 7.09
N PHE A 219 5.28 22.88 7.07
CA PHE A 219 4.81 23.61 5.87
C PHE A 219 5.61 23.26 4.61
N GLY A 220 6.94 23.22 4.71
CA GLY A 220 7.81 22.89 3.58
C GLY A 220 7.65 21.44 3.09
N MET A 221 7.54 20.47 4.01
CA MET A 221 7.35 19.06 3.64
C MET A 221 5.99 18.81 3.03
N ARG A 222 4.93 19.37 3.61
CA ARG A 222 3.61 19.29 3.02
C ARG A 222 3.55 19.92 1.62
N ALA A 223 4.08 21.13 1.46
CA ALA A 223 4.10 21.82 0.16
C ALA A 223 4.89 21.02 -0.89
N LEU A 224 6.03 20.45 -0.51
CA LEU A 224 6.81 19.58 -1.38
C LEU A 224 6.04 18.31 -1.77
N ALA A 225 5.39 17.65 -0.81
CA ALA A 225 4.63 16.43 -1.05
C ALA A 225 3.49 16.65 -2.07
N HIS A 226 2.68 17.71 -1.90
CA HIS A 226 1.64 18.04 -2.88
C HIS A 226 2.20 18.46 -4.24
N SER A 227 3.34 19.17 -4.25
CA SER A 227 3.99 19.58 -5.50
C SER A 227 4.53 18.38 -6.28
N LEU A 228 5.10 17.38 -5.60
CA LEU A 228 5.56 16.13 -6.21
C LEU A 228 4.39 15.30 -6.72
N ALA A 229 3.30 15.21 -5.96
CA ALA A 229 2.10 14.49 -6.40
C ALA A 229 1.48 15.12 -7.65
N ALA A 230 1.47 16.46 -7.76
CA ALA A 230 0.93 17.19 -8.91
C ALA A 230 1.92 17.34 -10.08
N LYS A 231 3.17 16.90 -9.93
CA LYS A 231 4.20 17.01 -10.97
C LYS A 231 3.86 16.12 -12.17
N ASP A 232 3.80 16.71 -13.36
CA ASP A 232 3.45 16.04 -14.62
C ASP A 232 4.59 16.03 -15.65
N ASP A 233 5.63 16.83 -15.45
CA ASP A 233 6.84 16.92 -16.28
C ASP A 233 7.93 15.94 -15.83
N TRP A 234 7.55 14.69 -15.55
CA TRP A 234 8.53 13.61 -15.31
C TRP A 234 9.22 13.21 -16.63
N GLY A 235 10.44 12.67 -16.53
CA GLY A 235 11.14 12.10 -17.68
C GLY A 235 10.71 10.65 -17.97
N PRO A 236 11.23 10.06 -19.05
CA PRO A 236 10.96 8.66 -19.37
C PRO A 236 11.65 7.75 -18.36
N LEU A 237 10.87 7.00 -17.59
CA LEU A 237 11.38 6.06 -16.59
C LEU A 237 11.82 4.75 -17.27
N TYR A 238 11.11 4.35 -18.32
CA TYR A 238 11.39 3.13 -19.07
C TYR A 238 11.46 3.39 -20.58
N ASP A 239 12.35 2.66 -21.26
CA ASP A 239 12.43 2.61 -22.72
C ASP A 239 12.04 1.20 -23.18
N SER A 240 10.80 1.08 -23.64
CA SER A 240 10.24 -0.20 -24.10
C SER A 240 10.97 -0.76 -25.31
N GLU A 241 11.44 0.10 -26.22
CA GLU A 241 12.15 -0.34 -27.43
C GLU A 241 13.56 -0.82 -27.13
N ALA A 242 14.27 -0.15 -26.21
CA ALA A 242 15.55 -0.64 -25.70
C ALA A 242 15.41 -2.01 -25.03
N MET A 243 14.36 -2.21 -24.20
CA MET A 243 14.11 -3.50 -23.56
C MET A 243 13.79 -4.60 -24.57
N ARG A 244 12.93 -4.34 -25.55
CA ARG A 244 12.62 -5.30 -26.63
C ARG A 244 13.87 -5.71 -27.40
N ARG A 245 14.70 -4.73 -27.81
CA ARG A 245 15.95 -5.01 -28.54
C ARG A 245 16.93 -5.82 -27.70
N ALA A 246 17.10 -5.48 -26.42
CA ALA A 246 18.03 -6.18 -25.54
C ALA A 246 17.62 -7.64 -25.30
N LEU A 247 16.31 -7.91 -25.21
CA LEU A 247 15.75 -9.24 -24.88
C LEU A 247 15.36 -10.09 -26.11
N ALA A 248 15.39 -9.55 -27.31
CA ALA A 248 15.04 -10.27 -28.54
C ALA A 248 15.90 -11.54 -28.75
N PRO A 249 15.44 -12.51 -29.56
CA PRO A 249 16.29 -13.63 -29.98
C PRO A 249 17.60 -13.13 -30.61
N GLY A 250 18.74 -13.54 -30.05
CA GLY A 250 20.06 -13.04 -30.46
C GLY A 250 20.46 -11.68 -29.86
N GLY A 251 19.61 -11.09 -29.01
CA GLY A 251 19.88 -9.87 -28.26
C GLY A 251 20.98 -10.02 -27.21
N SER A 252 21.37 -8.89 -26.63
CA SER A 252 22.51 -8.76 -25.72
C SER A 252 22.24 -9.24 -24.29
N THR A 253 20.98 -9.40 -23.90
CA THR A 253 20.59 -9.64 -22.51
C THR A 253 19.73 -10.89 -22.36
N ARG A 254 20.00 -11.67 -21.32
CA ARG A 254 19.10 -12.73 -20.83
C ARG A 254 18.42 -12.26 -19.55
N ALA A 255 17.09 -12.36 -19.50
CA ALA A 255 16.33 -11.97 -18.32
C ALA A 255 15.50 -13.10 -17.74
N ALA A 256 15.39 -13.12 -16.42
CA ALA A 256 14.44 -13.95 -15.70
C ALA A 256 13.84 -13.16 -14.53
N ALA A 257 12.60 -13.46 -14.16
CA ALA A 257 11.90 -12.85 -13.05
C ALA A 257 11.24 -13.92 -12.17
N ALA A 258 11.39 -13.79 -10.86
CA ALA A 258 10.56 -14.47 -9.87
C ALA A 258 9.40 -13.54 -9.50
N VAL A 259 8.18 -13.90 -9.90
CA VAL A 259 6.98 -13.07 -9.71
C VAL A 259 6.04 -13.80 -8.75
N TYR A 260 5.70 -13.15 -7.64
CA TYR A 260 4.88 -13.77 -6.61
C TYR A 260 3.39 -13.59 -6.94
N TYR A 261 2.67 -14.71 -6.99
CA TYR A 261 1.25 -14.71 -7.37
C TYR A 261 0.35 -13.98 -6.36
N ASP A 262 0.60 -14.20 -5.07
CA ASP A 262 -0.17 -13.64 -3.96
C ASP A 262 0.46 -12.34 -3.39
N ASP A 263 1.29 -11.64 -4.16
CA ASP A 263 1.94 -10.41 -3.69
C ASP A 263 0.92 -9.30 -3.44
N MET A 264 1.09 -8.58 -2.33
CA MET A 264 0.25 -7.44 -1.96
C MET A 264 0.84 -6.10 -2.45
N TYR A 265 2.11 -6.08 -2.87
CA TYR A 265 2.86 -4.89 -3.23
C TYR A 265 3.00 -4.71 -4.74
N VAL A 266 3.06 -5.82 -5.49
CA VAL A 266 3.20 -5.81 -6.95
C VAL A 266 2.18 -6.74 -7.59
N ASP A 267 1.26 -6.19 -8.37
CA ASP A 267 0.21 -7.01 -9.00
C ASP A 267 0.79 -7.98 -10.05
N PHE A 268 0.42 -9.25 -9.92
CA PHE A 268 0.85 -10.33 -10.79
C PHE A 268 0.42 -10.09 -12.24
N ASP A 269 -0.83 -9.70 -12.48
CA ASP A 269 -1.36 -9.53 -13.83
C ASP A 269 -0.70 -8.34 -14.54
N CYS A 270 -0.43 -7.25 -13.81
CA CYS A 270 0.38 -6.15 -14.32
C CYS A 270 1.79 -6.57 -14.71
N SER A 271 2.44 -7.43 -13.92
CA SER A 271 3.75 -8.01 -14.29
C SER A 271 3.63 -8.86 -15.57
N MET A 272 2.60 -9.72 -15.65
CA MET A 272 2.39 -10.60 -16.79
C MET A 272 2.04 -9.86 -18.09
N LYS A 273 1.38 -8.69 -18.01
CA LYS A 273 1.15 -7.81 -19.17
C LYS A 273 2.45 -7.40 -19.88
N LEU A 274 3.59 -7.36 -19.17
CA LEU A 274 4.87 -6.93 -19.73
C LEU A 274 5.64 -8.03 -20.45
N VAL A 275 5.49 -9.27 -20.00
CA VAL A 275 6.21 -10.43 -20.54
C VAL A 275 5.40 -11.25 -21.54
N LYS A 276 4.09 -10.96 -21.69
CA LYS A 276 3.29 -11.57 -22.75
C LYS A 276 3.84 -11.22 -24.14
N ARG A 277 3.42 -11.98 -25.14
CA ARG A 277 3.76 -11.72 -26.55
C ARG A 277 3.43 -10.27 -26.96
N GLY A 278 4.38 -9.58 -27.58
CA GLY A 278 4.31 -8.16 -27.94
C GLY A 278 4.63 -7.19 -26.79
N GLY A 279 4.78 -7.71 -25.58
CA GLY A 279 5.14 -6.93 -24.39
C GLY A 279 6.60 -6.46 -24.43
N PRO A 280 6.94 -5.38 -23.71
CA PRO A 280 8.31 -4.85 -23.66
C PRO A 280 9.36 -5.82 -23.10
N MET A 281 8.91 -6.84 -22.37
CA MET A 281 9.74 -7.85 -21.72
C MET A 281 9.43 -9.27 -22.20
N GLU A 282 8.92 -9.46 -23.43
CA GLU A 282 8.57 -10.79 -23.99
C GLU A 282 9.70 -11.83 -23.88
N GLY A 283 10.97 -11.41 -23.98
CA GLY A 283 12.13 -12.30 -23.84
C GLY A 283 12.52 -12.65 -22.40
N CYS A 284 11.81 -12.14 -21.39
CA CYS A 284 12.05 -12.43 -19.98
C CYS A 284 11.34 -13.73 -19.56
N LYS A 285 12.07 -14.65 -18.95
CA LYS A 285 11.47 -15.87 -18.38
C LYS A 285 10.85 -15.58 -17.02
N VAL A 286 9.60 -15.97 -16.80
CA VAL A 286 8.93 -15.81 -15.50
C VAL A 286 8.75 -17.16 -14.83
N GLY A 287 9.04 -17.22 -13.53
CA GLY A 287 8.78 -18.35 -12.65
C GLY A 287 8.21 -17.93 -11.31
#